data_AF-E1I9W8-F1
#
_entry.id   AF-E1I9W8-F1
#
_cell.length_a   1.000
_cell.length_b   1.000
_cell.length_c   1.000
_cell.angle_alpha   90.00
_cell.angle_beta   90.00
_cell.angle_gamma   90.00
#
_symmetry.space_group_name_H-M   'P 1'
#
loop_
_entity.id
_entity.type
_entity.pdbx_description
1 polymer ?
#
loop_
_entity_poly.entity_id
_entity_poly.type
_entity_poly.pdbx_seq_one_letter_code
_entity_poly.pdbx_strand_id
1 'polypeptide(L)'
;MKWPKPRSHYVAENRNPLARPDEAGAGSGPGTSGPNQRPRVTMSGPILKWIIGILGVLALFLLLLMIWSTFFARPQQANTPNQGPLLGSPPTVATGPMSLGGNPEAGQPPVATSAPVVSGPTGGPPIPPDFAAFYSANGGIDILGNPMSEVIVVNGREIQWFERARMERWPEYAGSPYEIQLGRLGAEYTAGREFADQQFFVSRPDLRFFAETSHSIGGAFLTFWEANGGVKVFGLPISEEFDELLPNGKTYRVQYFERARLELHPDAAGTPYIVQVGLLGSALYQNESRPTTIQPVPTRVPLP
;
A
#
# COMPACT_ATOMS: atom_id res chain seq x y z
N MET A 1 40.69 31.46 -18.45
CA MET A 1 41.73 30.42 -18.52
C MET A 1 41.25 29.24 -17.68
N LYS A 2 41.12 28.07 -18.34
CA LYS A 2 40.95 26.69 -17.81
C LYS A 2 39.77 26.35 -16.87
N TRP A 3 38.75 25.72 -17.47
CA TRP A 3 38.08 24.52 -16.95
C TRP A 3 38.96 23.27 -17.21
N PRO A 4 38.84 22.19 -16.42
CA PRO A 4 38.14 20.97 -16.90
C PRO A 4 37.31 20.27 -15.80
N LYS A 5 36.05 19.91 -16.05
CA LYS A 5 35.51 18.59 -16.50
C LYS A 5 35.86 17.36 -15.60
N PRO A 6 34.86 16.68 -15.01
CA PRO A 6 35.01 15.34 -14.44
C PRO A 6 34.97 14.24 -15.52
N ARG A 7 35.82 13.21 -15.37
CA ARG A 7 35.87 12.01 -16.20
C ARG A 7 34.85 10.97 -15.75
N SER A 8 34.02 10.53 -16.68
CA SER A 8 33.28 9.27 -16.65
C SER A 8 34.19 8.15 -17.17
N HIS A 9 34.22 7.00 -16.50
CA HIS A 9 34.44 5.72 -17.16
C HIS A 9 33.62 4.64 -16.47
N TYR A 10 32.58 4.20 -17.18
CA TYR A 10 32.04 2.85 -17.11
C TYR A 10 33.15 1.86 -17.50
N VAL A 11 33.32 0.80 -16.70
CA VAL A 11 33.89 -0.47 -17.17
C VAL A 11 33.02 -1.58 -16.60
N ALA A 12 32.16 -2.11 -17.47
CA ALA A 12 31.60 -3.45 -17.32
C ALA A 12 32.60 -4.41 -17.97
N GLU A 13 33.14 -5.35 -17.21
CA GLU A 13 33.97 -6.43 -17.77
C GLU A 13 33.50 -7.75 -17.19
N ASN A 14 32.48 -8.31 -17.85
CA ASN A 14 32.05 -9.68 -17.68
C ASN A 14 32.63 -10.48 -18.85
N ARG A 15 33.74 -11.22 -18.63
CA ARG A 15 34.27 -12.17 -19.62
C ARG A 15 34.92 -13.37 -18.95
N ASN A 16 34.25 -14.51 -19.08
CA ASN A 16 34.88 -15.80 -19.38
C ASN A 16 33.79 -16.78 -19.85
N PRO A 17 34.10 -17.95 -20.44
CA PRO A 17 35.09 -18.29 -21.47
C PRO A 17 34.46 -19.15 -22.58
N LEU A 18 34.87 -19.05 -23.85
CA LEU A 18 34.68 -20.16 -24.81
C LEU A 18 35.78 -20.18 -25.88
N ALA A 19 36.57 -21.27 -25.88
CA ALA A 19 37.15 -22.06 -27.00
C ALA A 19 37.91 -21.31 -28.14
N ARG A 20 39.02 -21.76 -28.73
CA ARG A 20 39.72 -23.06 -28.84
C ARG A 20 41.10 -22.79 -29.54
N PRO A 21 41.88 -23.82 -29.96
CA PRO A 21 43.32 -23.95 -29.75
C PRO A 21 44.19 -23.31 -30.86
N ASP A 22 45.51 -23.27 -30.67
CA ASP A 22 46.52 -23.65 -31.69
C ASP A 22 47.95 -23.60 -31.12
N GLU A 23 48.73 -24.63 -31.50
CA GLU A 23 50.21 -24.67 -31.69
C GLU A 23 51.17 -24.33 -30.52
N ALA A 24 52.37 -24.90 -30.37
CA ALA A 24 53.09 -26.06 -30.92
C ALA A 24 54.45 -26.13 -30.19
N GLY A 25 54.96 -27.35 -29.98
CA GLY A 25 56.40 -27.67 -29.81
C GLY A 25 57.02 -27.34 -28.45
N ALA A 26 58.07 -28.01 -27.97
CA ALA A 26 58.83 -29.19 -28.37
C ALA A 26 59.72 -29.52 -27.15
N GLY A 27 60.05 -30.78 -26.88
CA GLY A 27 60.97 -31.10 -25.78
C GLY A 27 61.14 -32.59 -25.47
N SER A 28 62.14 -33.18 -26.11
CA SER A 28 62.52 -34.60 -26.16
C SER A 28 63.12 -35.19 -24.87
N GLY A 29 62.97 -36.51 -24.65
CA GLY A 29 63.82 -37.31 -23.73
C GLY A 29 63.23 -38.65 -23.23
N PRO A 30 63.88 -39.84 -23.40
CA PRO A 30 63.21 -41.16 -23.34
C PRO A 30 63.60 -42.12 -22.19
N GLY A 31 62.80 -43.19 -21.99
CA GLY A 31 63.13 -44.45 -21.30
C GLY A 31 62.73 -44.50 -19.81
N THR A 32 62.14 -45.54 -19.20
CA THR A 32 62.07 -47.00 -19.47
C THR A 32 60.89 -47.61 -18.69
N SER A 33 60.48 -48.82 -19.09
CA SER A 33 59.36 -49.64 -18.60
C SER A 33 59.68 -50.45 -17.32
N GLY A 34 58.70 -50.59 -16.39
CA GLY A 34 58.71 -51.55 -15.27
C GLY A 34 57.46 -51.46 -14.37
N PRO A 35 56.93 -52.56 -13.79
CA PRO A 35 55.48 -52.76 -13.68
C PRO A 35 54.80 -52.31 -12.37
N ASN A 36 53.61 -51.76 -12.57
CA ASN A 36 52.39 -51.73 -11.75
C ASN A 36 52.41 -52.52 -10.42
N GLN A 37 52.64 -51.82 -9.31
CA GLN A 37 52.16 -52.22 -7.98
C GLN A 37 51.15 -51.17 -7.49
N ARG A 38 49.88 -51.52 -7.45
CA ARG A 38 48.86 -50.71 -6.75
C ARG A 38 48.91 -51.06 -5.27
N PRO A 39 49.29 -50.14 -4.36
CA PRO A 39 49.09 -50.37 -2.94
C PRO A 39 47.59 -50.36 -2.64
N ARG A 40 47.07 -51.49 -2.16
CA ARG A 40 45.72 -51.62 -1.63
C ARG A 40 45.67 -50.81 -0.33
N VAL A 41 45.06 -49.62 -0.36
CA VAL A 41 44.85 -48.80 0.85
C VAL A 41 43.81 -49.50 1.72
N THR A 42 44.26 -50.30 2.67
CA THR A 42 43.43 -50.77 3.79
C THR A 42 43.31 -49.62 4.79
N MET A 43 42.17 -48.91 4.76
CA MET A 43 41.85 -47.91 5.78
C MET A 43 41.77 -48.59 7.14
N SER A 44 42.62 -48.18 8.07
CA SER A 44 42.62 -48.64 9.46
C SER A 44 41.31 -48.29 10.15
N GLY A 45 40.78 -49.23 10.94
CA GLY A 45 39.51 -49.13 11.69
C GLY A 45 39.18 -47.83 12.43
N PRO A 46 40.13 -47.00 12.93
CA PRO A 46 39.76 -45.70 13.51
C PRO A 46 39.22 -44.68 12.51
N ILE A 47 39.70 -44.67 11.26
CA ILE A 47 39.29 -43.68 10.24
C ILE A 47 37.85 -43.96 9.78
N LEU A 48 37.48 -45.25 9.68
CA LEU A 48 36.13 -45.67 9.32
C LEU A 48 35.09 -45.23 10.38
N LYS A 49 35.45 -45.22 11.66
CA LYS A 49 34.56 -44.76 12.75
C LYS A 49 34.30 -43.25 12.68
N TRP A 50 35.29 -42.45 12.31
CA TRP A 50 35.13 -41.01 12.09
C TRP A 50 34.23 -40.70 10.91
N ILE A 51 34.36 -41.44 9.79
CA ILE A 51 33.51 -41.26 8.61
C ILE A 51 32.04 -41.61 8.92
N ILE A 52 31.79 -42.70 9.65
CA ILE A 52 30.43 -43.08 10.07
C ILE A 52 29.82 -42.03 11.01
N GLY A 53 30.62 -41.46 11.92
CA GLY A 53 30.17 -40.37 12.79
C GLY A 53 29.76 -39.11 12.02
N ILE A 54 30.57 -38.69 11.04
CA ILE A 54 30.27 -37.53 10.19
C ILE A 54 29.03 -37.77 9.33
N LEU A 55 28.88 -38.96 8.75
CA LEU A 55 27.69 -39.33 7.97
C LEU A 55 26.43 -39.35 8.84
N GLY A 56 26.53 -39.79 10.09
CA GLY A 56 25.41 -39.75 11.05
C GLY A 56 24.97 -38.32 11.38
N VAL A 57 25.93 -37.42 11.63
CA VAL A 57 25.64 -35.99 11.89
C VAL A 57 25.06 -35.30 10.65
N LEU A 58 25.59 -35.59 9.46
CA LEU A 58 25.07 -35.05 8.20
C LEU A 58 23.63 -35.53 7.93
N ALA A 59 23.35 -36.81 8.15
CA ALA A 59 22.00 -37.36 8.00
C ALA A 59 21.02 -36.73 9.00
N LEU A 60 21.44 -36.51 10.25
CA LEU A 60 20.63 -35.83 11.25
C LEU A 60 20.38 -34.35 10.87
N PHE A 61 21.40 -33.66 10.35
CA PHE A 61 21.27 -32.28 9.87
C PHE A 61 20.33 -32.17 8.68
N LEU A 62 20.41 -33.10 7.71
CA LEU A 62 19.50 -33.15 6.56
C LEU A 62 18.07 -33.50 6.98
N LEU A 63 17.89 -34.41 7.95
CA LEU A 63 16.58 -34.71 8.54
C LEU A 63 16.00 -33.48 9.25
N LEU A 64 16.81 -32.75 10.02
CA LEU A 64 16.42 -31.50 10.66
C LEU A 64 16.07 -30.42 9.62
N LEU A 65 16.84 -30.28 8.55
CA LEU A 65 16.53 -29.39 7.43
C LEU A 65 15.20 -29.76 6.76
N MET A 66 14.94 -31.06 6.60
CA MET A 66 13.70 -31.54 6.01
C MET A 66 12.50 -31.28 6.93
N ILE A 67 12.63 -31.54 8.24
CA ILE A 67 11.61 -31.22 9.24
C ILE A 67 11.39 -29.70 9.30
N TRP A 68 12.46 -28.91 9.28
CA TRP A 68 12.39 -27.44 9.26
C TRP A 68 11.68 -26.93 8.00
N SER A 69 11.92 -27.55 6.84
CA SER A 69 11.20 -27.24 5.60
C SER A 69 9.69 -27.57 5.68
N THR A 70 9.29 -28.60 6.44
CA THR A 70 7.87 -28.95 6.60
C THR A 70 7.12 -28.09 7.64
N PHE A 71 7.80 -27.53 8.64
CA PHE A 71 7.17 -26.74 9.71
C PHE A 71 7.27 -25.21 9.54
N PHE A 72 8.30 -24.71 8.83
CA PHE A 72 8.52 -23.26 8.64
C PHE A 72 8.46 -22.79 7.19
N ALA A 73 8.46 -23.69 6.20
CA ALA A 73 8.09 -23.34 4.82
C ALA A 73 6.59 -23.54 4.60
N ARG A 74 5.76 -22.94 5.45
CA ARG A 74 4.54 -22.35 4.88
C ARG A 74 5.05 -21.20 4.02
N PRO A 75 4.63 -21.05 2.75
CA PRO A 75 4.67 -19.72 2.20
C PRO A 75 3.98 -18.85 3.24
N GLN A 76 4.68 -17.83 3.74
CA GLN A 76 4.00 -16.65 4.20
C GLN A 76 2.98 -16.39 3.10
N GLN A 77 1.70 -16.69 3.37
CA GLN A 77 0.67 -15.84 2.82
C GLN A 77 1.19 -14.48 3.21
N ALA A 78 1.80 -13.79 2.26
CA ALA A 78 2.05 -12.38 2.41
C ALA A 78 0.74 -11.89 3.00
N ASN A 79 0.81 -11.30 4.19
CA ASN A 79 -0.22 -10.39 4.60
C ASN A 79 -0.16 -9.30 3.54
N THR A 80 -0.76 -9.56 2.37
CA THR A 80 -1.30 -8.54 1.52
C THR A 80 -2.19 -7.79 2.49
N PRO A 81 -1.84 -6.54 2.87
CA PRO A 81 -2.87 -5.66 3.42
C PRO A 81 -4.03 -5.79 2.43
N ASN A 82 -5.27 -5.98 2.88
CA ASN A 82 -6.44 -6.06 2.00
C ASN A 82 -6.39 -4.92 0.96
N GLN A 83 -5.71 -5.16 -0.16
CA GLN A 83 -5.62 -4.26 -1.28
C GLN A 83 -6.85 -4.66 -2.05
N GLY A 84 -7.94 -3.92 -1.78
CA GLY A 84 -8.98 -3.82 -2.78
C GLY A 84 -8.32 -3.53 -4.13
N PRO A 85 -8.89 -4.04 -5.24
CA PRO A 85 -8.24 -3.94 -6.54
C PRO A 85 -7.80 -2.50 -6.80
N LEU A 86 -6.50 -2.28 -7.02
CA LEU A 86 -5.98 -0.98 -7.42
C LEU A 86 -6.67 -0.65 -8.76
N LEU A 87 -7.60 0.31 -8.74
CA LEU A 87 -8.30 0.77 -9.92
C LEU A 87 -7.34 1.68 -10.72
N GLY A 88 -6.42 1.04 -11.43
CA GLY A 88 -5.61 1.68 -12.45
C GLY A 88 -6.45 1.96 -13.69
N SER A 89 -6.39 3.21 -14.13
CA SER A 89 -6.91 3.80 -15.37
C SER A 89 -8.32 4.42 -15.30
N PRO A 90 -8.46 5.72 -15.68
CA PRO A 90 -9.75 6.38 -15.78
C PRO A 90 -10.57 5.83 -16.96
N PRO A 91 -11.92 5.81 -16.88
CA PRO A 91 -12.75 5.49 -18.04
C PRO A 91 -12.65 6.61 -19.09
N THR A 92 -12.45 6.20 -20.34
CA THR A 92 -12.58 7.08 -21.52
C THR A 92 -14.03 7.54 -21.64
N VAL A 93 -14.27 8.85 -21.50
CA VAL A 93 -15.58 9.45 -21.77
C VAL A 93 -15.87 9.36 -23.26
N ALA A 94 -16.82 8.51 -23.64
CA ALA A 94 -17.35 8.48 -24.99
C ALA A 94 -18.25 9.71 -25.21
N THR A 95 -17.75 10.70 -25.95
CA THR A 95 -18.54 11.85 -26.41
C THR A 95 -19.47 11.41 -27.55
N GLY A 96 -20.72 11.07 -27.23
CA GLY A 96 -21.80 10.98 -28.22
C GLY A 96 -22.45 12.35 -28.46
N PRO A 97 -22.84 12.70 -29.70
CA PRO A 97 -23.41 14.01 -30.00
C PRO A 97 -24.83 14.17 -29.43
N MET A 98 -25.06 15.30 -28.76
CA MET A 98 -26.38 15.77 -28.32
C MET A 98 -27.33 15.87 -29.53
N SER A 99 -28.49 15.20 -29.44
CA SER A 99 -29.60 15.42 -30.36
C SER A 99 -30.74 16.11 -29.61
N LEU A 100 -31.03 17.35 -30.00
CA LEU A 100 -32.24 18.09 -29.63
C LEU A 100 -33.40 17.59 -30.48
N GLY A 101 -34.54 17.27 -29.85
CA GLY A 101 -35.84 17.39 -30.51
C GLY A 101 -36.90 16.37 -30.08
N GLY A 102 -38.02 16.90 -29.60
CA GLY A 102 -39.35 16.27 -29.77
C GLY A 102 -40.05 15.81 -28.49
N ASN A 103 -41.09 16.53 -28.11
CA ASN A 103 -42.26 15.99 -27.40
C ASN A 103 -43.50 16.37 -28.24
N PRO A 104 -44.57 15.56 -28.34
CA PRO A 104 -45.52 15.51 -27.21
C PRO A 104 -46.24 14.17 -26.95
N GLU A 105 -46.72 14.06 -25.70
CA GLU A 105 -47.92 13.38 -25.17
C GLU A 105 -48.22 11.88 -25.38
N ALA A 106 -48.37 11.20 -24.21
CA ALA A 106 -49.48 10.34 -23.77
C ALA A 106 -49.07 8.92 -23.30
N GLY A 107 -49.17 8.69 -21.99
CA GLY A 107 -49.18 7.34 -21.38
C GLY A 107 -48.49 7.25 -20.01
N GLN A 108 -49.21 7.53 -18.92
CA GLN A 108 -48.87 7.06 -17.56
C GLN A 108 -49.48 5.64 -17.42
N PRO A 109 -48.81 4.55 -16.93
CA PRO A 109 -48.35 4.36 -15.53
C PRO A 109 -47.07 3.46 -15.37
N PRO A 110 -46.58 3.09 -14.15
CA PRO A 110 -46.99 3.45 -12.79
C PRO A 110 -45.97 4.32 -12.05
N VAL A 111 -46.44 4.90 -10.95
CA VAL A 111 -45.68 5.70 -9.99
C VAL A 111 -44.49 4.89 -9.47
N ALA A 112 -43.30 5.15 -10.00
CA ALA A 112 -42.07 4.89 -9.28
C ALA A 112 -42.10 5.81 -8.06
N THR A 113 -42.13 5.22 -6.87
CA THR A 113 -41.95 5.95 -5.61
C THR A 113 -40.54 6.53 -5.66
N SER A 114 -40.40 7.77 -6.11
CA SER A 114 -39.14 8.49 -6.09
C SER A 114 -38.80 8.76 -4.62
N ALA A 115 -38.07 7.83 -4.01
CA ALA A 115 -37.36 8.12 -2.77
C ALA A 115 -36.56 9.41 -2.97
N PRO A 116 -36.52 10.32 -1.99
CA PRO A 116 -35.90 11.62 -2.17
C PRO A 116 -34.42 11.40 -2.51
N VAL A 117 -34.05 11.78 -3.72
CA VAL A 117 -32.65 11.96 -4.11
C VAL A 117 -32.15 13.16 -3.32
N VAL A 118 -31.30 12.91 -2.34
CA VAL A 118 -30.68 14.00 -1.58
C VAL A 118 -29.61 14.60 -2.49
N SER A 119 -29.94 15.73 -3.12
CA SER A 119 -28.95 16.58 -3.78
C SER A 119 -27.90 16.97 -2.74
N GLY A 120 -26.61 16.77 -3.04
CA GLY A 120 -25.53 17.28 -2.20
C GLY A 120 -25.69 18.80 -1.99
N PRO A 121 -25.19 19.36 -0.87
CA PRO A 121 -25.45 20.73 -0.44
C PRO A 121 -25.01 21.86 -1.42
N THR A 122 -24.33 21.55 -2.53
CA THR A 122 -23.80 22.54 -3.49
C THR A 122 -24.11 22.22 -4.97
N GLY A 123 -25.07 21.34 -5.27
CA GLY A 123 -25.45 21.04 -6.66
C GLY A 123 -24.48 20.12 -7.41
N GLY A 124 -23.69 19.33 -6.68
CA GLY A 124 -22.94 18.20 -7.24
C GLY A 124 -23.84 17.03 -7.64
N PRO A 125 -23.27 15.95 -8.21
CA PRO A 125 -24.03 14.77 -8.62
C PRO A 125 -24.91 14.21 -7.49
N PRO A 126 -26.08 13.63 -7.82
CA PRO A 126 -27.01 13.11 -6.83
C PRO A 126 -26.39 11.98 -6.01
N ILE A 127 -26.70 11.93 -4.72
CA ILE A 127 -26.32 10.82 -3.83
C ILE A 127 -27.55 9.90 -3.70
N PRO A 128 -27.47 8.61 -4.08
CA PRO A 128 -28.58 7.68 -3.92
C PRO A 128 -28.99 7.52 -2.44
N PRO A 129 -30.24 7.15 -2.13
CA PRO A 129 -30.77 7.18 -0.76
C PRO A 129 -29.95 6.42 0.30
N ASP A 130 -29.41 5.25 -0.06
CA ASP A 130 -28.60 4.43 0.85
C ASP A 130 -27.20 5.04 1.09
N PHE A 131 -26.56 5.53 0.03
CA PHE A 131 -25.33 6.30 0.10
C PHE A 131 -25.54 7.60 0.89
N ALA A 132 -26.69 8.26 0.73
CA ALA A 132 -27.02 9.51 1.43
C ALA A 132 -27.22 9.29 2.95
N ALA A 133 -27.81 8.15 3.34
CA ALA A 133 -27.92 7.75 4.74
C ALA A 133 -26.54 7.52 5.37
N PHE A 134 -25.66 6.79 4.68
CA PHE A 134 -24.27 6.60 5.13
C PHE A 134 -23.53 7.95 5.21
N TYR A 135 -23.63 8.77 4.17
CA TYR A 135 -22.98 10.07 4.10
C TYR A 135 -23.34 10.95 5.30
N SER A 136 -24.64 11.09 5.58
CA SER A 136 -25.15 11.90 6.70
C SER A 136 -24.72 11.34 8.06
N ALA A 137 -24.69 10.01 8.20
CA ALA A 137 -24.33 9.35 9.45
C ALA A 137 -22.82 9.39 9.78
N ASN A 138 -21.96 9.64 8.79
CA ASN A 138 -20.50 9.61 8.95
C ASN A 138 -19.86 10.98 8.64
N GLY A 139 -20.52 12.07 9.05
CA GLY A 139 -19.94 13.42 9.08
C GLY A 139 -20.17 14.25 7.81
N GLY A 140 -20.87 13.72 6.81
CA GLY A 140 -21.34 14.48 5.65
C GLY A 140 -20.25 15.32 4.99
N ILE A 141 -20.51 16.62 4.79
CA ILE A 141 -19.61 17.51 4.06
C ILE A 141 -18.28 17.74 4.79
N ASP A 142 -18.30 17.76 6.12
CA ASP A 142 -17.11 18.08 6.91
C ASP A 142 -16.07 16.95 6.87
N ILE A 143 -16.54 15.70 6.73
CA ILE A 143 -15.68 14.50 6.71
C ILE A 143 -15.49 13.93 5.31
N LEU A 144 -16.57 13.82 4.54
CA LEU A 144 -16.56 13.17 3.22
C LEU A 144 -16.45 14.17 2.07
N GLY A 145 -16.88 15.42 2.29
CA GLY A 145 -16.87 16.49 1.28
C GLY A 145 -17.99 16.35 0.25
N ASN A 146 -18.01 17.22 -0.75
CA ASN A 146 -19.05 17.19 -1.78
C ASN A 146 -18.92 15.96 -2.69
N PRO A 147 -20.04 15.44 -3.25
CA PRO A 147 -19.99 14.42 -4.29
C PRO A 147 -19.31 14.98 -5.54
N MET A 148 -18.42 14.17 -6.14
CA MET A 148 -17.65 14.52 -7.34
C MET A 148 -18.09 13.72 -8.58
N SER A 149 -18.72 12.56 -8.38
CA SER A 149 -19.18 11.70 -9.47
C SER A 149 -20.61 11.24 -9.24
N GLU A 150 -21.29 10.84 -10.31
CA GLU A 150 -22.42 9.91 -10.18
C GLU A 150 -21.94 8.55 -9.65
N VAL A 151 -22.87 7.66 -9.33
CA VAL A 151 -22.51 6.26 -9.03
C VAL A 151 -22.01 5.59 -10.30
N ILE A 152 -20.83 5.00 -10.20
CA ILE A 152 -20.22 4.18 -11.25
C ILE A 152 -20.13 2.74 -10.77
N VAL A 153 -20.20 1.79 -11.71
CA VAL A 153 -20.00 0.37 -11.40
C VAL A 153 -18.61 -0.04 -11.86
N VAL A 154 -17.81 -0.52 -10.92
CA VAL A 154 -16.45 -1.00 -11.18
C VAL A 154 -16.33 -2.43 -10.65
N ASN A 155 -16.05 -3.39 -11.52
CA ASN A 155 -15.96 -4.82 -11.15
C ASN A 155 -17.20 -5.34 -10.38
N GLY A 156 -18.40 -4.88 -10.75
CA GLY A 156 -19.66 -5.26 -10.10
C GLY A 156 -19.94 -4.55 -8.77
N ARG A 157 -19.12 -3.58 -8.39
CA ARG A 157 -19.29 -2.75 -7.19
C ARG A 157 -19.75 -1.35 -7.56
N GLU A 158 -20.80 -0.88 -6.90
CA GLU A 158 -21.22 0.53 -6.97
C GLU A 158 -20.28 1.40 -6.15
N ILE A 159 -19.82 2.49 -6.77
CA ILE A 159 -18.86 3.42 -6.21
C ILE A 159 -19.31 4.84 -6.47
N GLN A 160 -19.18 5.71 -5.47
CA GLN A 160 -19.32 7.15 -5.67
C GLN A 160 -18.12 7.89 -5.07
N TRP A 161 -17.55 8.82 -5.84
CA TRP A 161 -16.44 9.65 -5.41
C TRP A 161 -16.92 10.94 -4.77
N PHE A 162 -16.21 11.34 -3.72
CA PHE A 162 -16.38 12.59 -2.99
C PHE A 162 -15.03 13.31 -2.89
N GLU A 163 -15.04 14.58 -2.51
CA GLU A 163 -13.81 15.37 -2.39
C GLU A 163 -12.76 14.72 -1.47
N ARG A 164 -13.19 14.09 -0.38
CA ARG A 164 -12.31 13.53 0.66
C ARG A 164 -12.38 12.00 0.77
N ALA A 165 -13.28 11.35 0.03
CA ALA A 165 -13.57 9.93 0.23
C ALA A 165 -14.08 9.24 -1.04
N ARG A 166 -14.18 7.91 -0.96
CA ARG A 166 -14.86 7.07 -1.95
C ARG A 166 -15.79 6.11 -1.20
N MET A 167 -17.09 6.17 -1.48
CA MET A 167 -18.04 5.20 -0.93
C MET A 167 -18.16 4.01 -1.85
N GLU A 168 -18.19 2.82 -1.26
CA GLU A 168 -18.17 1.53 -1.94
C GLU A 168 -19.29 0.65 -1.38
N ARG A 169 -20.14 0.11 -2.27
CA ARG A 169 -21.10 -0.93 -1.89
C ARG A 169 -20.46 -2.31 -1.95
N TRP A 170 -20.71 -3.10 -0.93
CA TRP A 170 -20.32 -4.49 -0.80
C TRP A 170 -21.58 -5.35 -0.70
N PRO A 171 -22.14 -5.80 -1.84
CA PRO A 171 -23.38 -6.58 -1.87
C PRO A 171 -23.33 -7.86 -1.05
N GLU A 172 -22.16 -8.44 -0.84
CA GLU A 172 -21.94 -9.59 0.05
C GLU A 172 -22.28 -9.29 1.53
N TYR A 173 -22.36 -8.02 1.90
CA TYR A 173 -22.73 -7.55 3.24
C TYR A 173 -24.11 -6.89 3.28
N ALA A 174 -24.95 -7.14 2.27
CA ALA A 174 -26.28 -6.54 2.15
C ALA A 174 -27.11 -6.67 3.45
N GLY A 175 -27.70 -5.55 3.87
CA GLY A 175 -28.50 -5.46 5.09
C GLY A 175 -27.69 -5.38 6.39
N SER A 176 -26.36 -5.32 6.31
CA SER A 176 -25.48 -5.12 7.48
C SER A 176 -24.91 -3.69 7.52
N PRO A 177 -24.37 -3.25 8.67
CA PRO A 177 -23.63 -1.99 8.76
C PRO A 177 -22.37 -1.90 7.88
N TYR A 178 -21.93 -3.00 7.26
CA TYR A 178 -20.74 -3.09 6.42
C TYR A 178 -21.06 -3.11 4.91
N GLU A 179 -22.34 -2.98 4.54
CA GLU A 179 -22.75 -2.91 3.14
C GLU A 179 -22.12 -1.70 2.44
N ILE A 180 -22.13 -0.53 3.07
CA ILE A 180 -21.45 0.68 2.57
C ILE A 180 -20.18 0.90 3.38
N GLN A 181 -19.06 1.01 2.69
CA GLN A 181 -17.75 1.26 3.31
C GLN A 181 -17.01 2.38 2.59
N LEU A 182 -16.08 3.02 3.31
CA LEU A 182 -15.13 3.94 2.72
C LEU A 182 -13.93 3.19 2.15
N GLY A 183 -13.52 3.56 0.93
CA GLY A 183 -12.31 3.07 0.28
C GLY A 183 -11.04 3.41 1.07
N ARG A 184 -9.99 2.62 0.87
CA ARG A 184 -8.70 2.77 1.58
C ARG A 184 -7.82 3.84 0.93
N LEU A 185 -8.35 5.06 0.81
CA LEU A 185 -7.74 6.10 -0.01
C LEU A 185 -6.38 6.56 0.49
N GLY A 186 -6.12 6.52 1.80
CA GLY A 186 -4.81 6.84 2.33
C GLY A 186 -3.76 5.79 1.95
N ALA A 187 -4.10 4.51 2.02
CA ALA A 187 -3.24 3.42 1.56
C ALA A 187 -3.03 3.45 0.03
N GLU A 188 -4.07 3.74 -0.76
CA GLU A 188 -3.97 3.87 -2.22
C GLU A 188 -3.11 5.06 -2.63
N TYR A 189 -3.29 6.22 -1.99
CA TYR A 189 -2.54 7.43 -2.29
C TYR A 189 -1.07 7.32 -1.90
N THR A 190 -0.76 6.59 -0.82
CA THR A 190 0.61 6.37 -0.36
C THR A 190 1.25 5.10 -0.92
N ALA A 191 0.58 4.40 -1.85
CA ALA A 191 1.11 3.18 -2.43
C ALA A 191 2.53 3.39 -3.01
N GLY A 192 3.48 2.58 -2.53
CA GLY A 192 4.91 2.67 -2.88
C GLY A 192 5.73 3.60 -1.98
N ARG A 193 5.13 4.24 -0.98
CA ARG A 193 5.85 4.94 0.10
C ARG A 193 6.04 3.99 1.28
N GLU A 194 7.21 4.06 1.89
CA GLU A 194 7.48 3.41 3.18
C GLU A 194 7.49 4.48 4.28
N PHE A 195 6.75 4.21 5.34
CA PHE A 195 6.74 5.01 6.56
C PHE A 195 7.48 4.25 7.64
N ALA A 196 8.23 4.96 8.48
CA ALA A 196 9.01 4.32 9.52
C ALA A 196 8.09 3.88 10.67
N ASP A 197 8.26 2.64 11.12
CA ASP A 197 7.53 2.10 12.26
C ASP A 197 7.82 2.89 13.53
N GLN A 198 6.77 3.06 14.33
CA GLN A 198 6.89 3.56 15.69
C GLN A 198 7.29 2.42 16.63
N GLN A 199 8.26 2.69 17.50
CA GLN A 199 8.59 1.74 18.57
C GLN A 199 7.40 1.59 19.51
N PHE A 200 7.11 0.36 19.91
CA PHE A 200 6.05 0.07 20.88
C PHE A 200 6.18 0.93 22.13
N PHE A 201 5.04 1.48 22.55
CA PHE A 201 4.87 2.10 23.85
C PHE A 201 3.47 1.80 24.39
N VAL A 202 3.30 1.97 25.70
CA VAL A 202 1.99 1.80 26.35
C VAL A 202 1.13 3.03 26.07
N SER A 203 -0.04 2.80 25.46
CA SER A 203 -1.03 3.83 25.17
C SER A 203 -1.47 4.59 26.42
N ARG A 204 -1.77 5.88 26.24
CA ARG A 204 -2.26 6.84 27.24
C ARG A 204 -3.44 7.61 26.65
N PRO A 205 -4.20 8.39 27.45
CA PRO A 205 -5.38 9.10 26.96
C PRO A 205 -5.14 10.03 25.77
N ASP A 206 -3.95 10.61 25.68
CA ASP A 206 -3.54 11.58 24.66
C ASP A 206 -2.68 10.98 23.53
N LEU A 207 -2.34 9.69 23.63
CA LEU A 207 -1.42 9.03 22.70
C LEU A 207 -1.69 7.52 22.64
N ARG A 208 -2.08 7.03 21.48
CA ARG A 208 -2.50 5.64 21.29
C ARG A 208 -1.61 4.92 20.28
N PHE A 209 -1.02 3.80 20.69
CA PHE A 209 -0.28 2.90 19.81
C PHE A 209 -1.19 1.80 19.24
N PHE A 210 -0.98 1.45 17.98
CA PHE A 210 -1.68 0.40 17.24
C PHE A 210 -0.67 -0.64 16.76
N ALA A 211 -0.73 -1.83 17.37
CA ALA A 211 0.24 -2.90 17.10
C ALA A 211 0.04 -3.53 15.71
N GLU A 212 -1.16 -3.43 15.16
CA GLU A 212 -1.54 -3.95 13.84
C GLU A 212 -0.78 -3.28 12.70
N THR A 213 -0.46 -1.99 12.86
CA THR A 213 0.25 -1.19 11.86
C THR A 213 1.59 -0.66 12.36
N SER A 214 1.95 -0.91 13.63
CA SER A 214 3.14 -0.34 14.28
C SER A 214 3.20 1.19 14.21
N HIS A 215 2.03 1.84 14.31
CA HIS A 215 1.89 3.29 14.27
C HIS A 215 1.11 3.82 15.45
N SER A 216 1.20 5.13 15.69
CA SER A 216 0.48 5.79 16.77
C SER A 216 -0.35 6.97 16.32
N ILE A 217 -1.28 7.43 17.15
CA ILE A 217 -2.02 8.68 16.97
C ILE A 217 -1.94 9.47 18.26
N GLY A 218 -1.62 10.76 18.19
CA GLY A 218 -1.53 11.65 19.34
C GLY A 218 -2.35 12.93 19.19
N GLY A 219 -2.43 13.68 20.30
CA GLY A 219 -2.82 15.09 20.32
C GLY A 219 -4.13 15.41 19.58
N ALA A 220 -4.06 16.43 18.71
CA ALA A 220 -5.22 16.94 17.98
C ALA A 220 -5.80 15.90 17.00
N PHE A 221 -4.95 15.06 16.40
CA PHE A 221 -5.40 14.02 15.47
C PHE A 221 -6.13 12.89 16.20
N LEU A 222 -5.66 12.46 17.38
CA LEU A 222 -6.37 11.45 18.17
C LEU A 222 -7.76 11.95 18.57
N THR A 223 -7.82 13.19 19.08
CA THR A 223 -9.09 13.83 19.47
C THR A 223 -10.07 13.89 18.28
N PHE A 224 -9.60 14.35 17.12
CA PHE A 224 -10.43 14.42 15.92
C PHE A 224 -10.87 13.04 15.42
N TRP A 225 -9.95 12.08 15.39
CA TRP A 225 -10.20 10.72 14.92
C TRP A 225 -11.27 10.03 15.79
N GLU A 226 -11.16 10.12 17.12
CA GLU A 226 -12.13 9.53 18.05
C GLU A 226 -13.51 10.18 17.93
N ALA A 227 -13.56 11.50 17.79
CA ALA A 227 -14.82 12.26 17.67
C ALA A 227 -15.57 11.97 16.35
N ASN A 228 -14.86 11.57 15.29
CA ASN A 228 -15.42 11.46 13.95
C ASN A 228 -15.49 10.02 13.42
N GLY A 229 -15.63 9.04 14.32
CA GLY A 229 -15.94 7.65 13.96
C GLY A 229 -14.74 6.70 13.89
N GLY A 230 -13.54 7.19 14.19
CA GLY A 230 -12.32 6.40 14.37
C GLY A 230 -12.03 5.42 13.24
N VAL A 231 -11.78 4.16 13.61
CA VAL A 231 -11.42 3.07 12.67
C VAL A 231 -12.45 2.92 11.55
N LYS A 232 -13.74 3.12 11.83
CA LYS A 232 -14.80 2.93 10.83
C LYS A 232 -14.68 3.94 9.68
N VAL A 233 -14.29 5.18 10.00
CA VAL A 233 -14.22 6.28 9.03
C VAL A 233 -12.81 6.42 8.45
N PHE A 234 -11.80 6.48 9.31
CA PHE A 234 -10.42 6.77 8.90
C PHE A 234 -9.56 5.51 8.73
N GLY A 235 -9.93 4.41 9.38
CA GLY A 235 -9.08 3.23 9.51
C GLY A 235 -7.95 3.43 10.53
N LEU A 236 -6.99 2.50 10.51
CA LEU A 236 -5.80 2.54 11.36
C LEU A 236 -4.76 3.56 10.84
N PRO A 237 -3.88 4.09 11.70
CA PRO A 237 -2.77 4.93 11.24
C PRO A 237 -1.79 4.08 10.42
N ILE A 238 -1.24 4.66 9.34
CA ILE A 238 -0.23 4.03 8.48
C ILE A 238 1.05 4.87 8.36
N SER A 239 1.13 5.96 9.11
CA SER A 239 2.31 6.79 9.29
C SER A 239 2.25 7.43 10.67
N GLU A 240 3.38 7.93 11.19
CA GLU A 240 3.34 8.96 12.25
C GLU A 240 2.94 10.34 11.68
N GLU A 241 2.83 11.35 12.53
CA GLU A 241 2.65 12.72 12.05
C GLU A 241 3.97 13.31 11.50
N PHE A 242 3.89 14.10 10.43
CA PHE A 242 5.03 14.83 9.88
C PHE A 242 4.58 16.04 9.05
N ASP A 243 5.51 16.96 8.79
CA ASP A 243 5.23 18.13 7.94
C ASP A 243 5.37 17.75 6.47
N GLU A 244 4.36 18.02 5.65
CA GLU A 244 4.33 17.69 4.22
C GLU A 244 3.89 18.90 3.39
N LEU A 245 4.63 19.18 2.32
CA LEU A 245 4.23 20.16 1.30
C LEU A 245 3.19 19.52 0.38
N LEU A 246 1.96 20.01 0.45
CA LEU A 246 0.87 19.52 -0.38
C LEU A 246 0.82 20.21 -1.75
N PRO A 247 0.12 19.64 -2.74
CA PRO A 247 0.04 20.21 -4.10
C PRO A 247 -0.48 21.65 -4.18
N ASN A 248 -1.23 22.11 -3.17
CA ASN A 248 -1.67 23.50 -3.04
C ASN A 248 -0.54 24.49 -2.67
N GLY A 249 0.69 24.02 -2.53
CA GLY A 249 1.88 24.82 -2.23
C GLY A 249 2.02 25.19 -0.75
N LYS A 250 1.17 24.67 0.14
CA LYS A 250 1.23 24.90 1.58
C LYS A 250 1.77 23.66 2.30
N THR A 251 2.51 23.90 3.39
CA THR A 251 2.97 22.84 4.28
C THR A 251 1.99 22.67 5.43
N TYR A 252 1.61 21.43 5.71
CA TYR A 252 0.75 21.08 6.83
C TYR A 252 1.40 19.98 7.65
N ARG A 253 1.10 19.94 8.95
CA ARG A 253 1.27 18.71 9.72
C ARG A 253 0.22 17.74 9.23
N VAL A 254 0.64 16.55 8.81
CA VAL A 254 -0.25 15.51 8.30
C VAL A 254 -0.01 14.19 8.99
N GLN A 255 -1.02 13.34 8.98
CA GLN A 255 -0.88 11.92 9.29
C GLN A 255 -1.75 11.11 8.33
N TYR A 256 -1.19 10.02 7.80
CA TYR A 256 -1.91 9.11 6.92
C TYR A 256 -2.55 7.97 7.73
N PHE A 257 -3.77 7.65 7.34
CA PHE A 257 -4.56 6.52 7.83
C PHE A 257 -4.91 5.63 6.65
N GLU A 258 -5.45 4.43 6.90
CA GLU A 258 -5.81 3.53 5.81
C GLU A 258 -6.77 4.17 4.80
N ARG A 259 -7.74 4.99 5.26
CA ARG A 259 -8.82 5.56 4.44
C ARG A 259 -8.71 7.05 4.20
N ALA A 260 -7.81 7.75 4.89
CA ALA A 260 -7.78 9.20 4.88
C ALA A 260 -6.37 9.75 5.14
N ARG A 261 -6.22 11.06 4.93
CA ARG A 261 -5.14 11.87 5.50
C ARG A 261 -5.77 12.91 6.40
N LEU A 262 -5.31 13.04 7.64
CA LEU A 262 -5.67 14.18 8.48
C LEU A 262 -4.62 15.27 8.33
N GLU A 263 -5.08 16.52 8.30
CA GLU A 263 -4.28 17.71 8.07
C GLU A 263 -4.56 18.71 9.19
N LEU A 264 -3.51 19.22 9.84
CA LEU A 264 -3.63 20.32 10.81
C LEU A 264 -3.51 21.65 10.04
N HIS A 265 -4.53 22.49 10.12
CA HIS A 265 -4.62 23.80 9.46
C HIS A 265 -4.42 24.93 10.49
N PRO A 266 -3.22 25.54 10.59
CA PRO A 266 -2.97 26.61 11.55
C PRO A 266 -3.84 27.85 11.31
N ASP A 267 -4.21 28.10 10.06
CA ASP A 267 -5.12 29.18 9.65
C ASP A 267 -6.52 29.05 10.26
N ALA A 268 -6.89 27.86 10.75
CA ALA A 268 -8.17 27.56 11.40
C ALA A 268 -8.05 27.39 12.93
N ALA A 269 -6.94 27.83 13.53
CA ALA A 269 -6.71 27.75 14.97
C ALA A 269 -7.82 28.42 15.78
N GLY A 270 -8.24 27.78 16.87
CA GLY A 270 -9.36 28.24 17.71
C GLY A 270 -10.75 27.91 17.15
N THR A 271 -10.84 27.21 16.03
CA THR A 271 -12.11 26.70 15.47
C THR A 271 -12.17 25.17 15.55
N PRO A 272 -13.37 24.57 15.41
CA PRO A 272 -13.50 23.12 15.25
C PRO A 272 -12.80 22.55 14.00
N TYR A 273 -12.41 23.40 13.04
CA TYR A 273 -11.83 23.00 11.75
C TYR A 273 -10.30 23.06 11.71
N ILE A 274 -9.64 23.10 12.88
CA ILE A 274 -8.17 23.06 12.98
C ILE A 274 -7.61 21.73 12.45
N VAL A 275 -8.33 20.62 12.60
CA VAL A 275 -8.04 19.35 11.92
C VAL A 275 -9.07 19.16 10.82
N GLN A 276 -8.62 18.83 9.62
CA GLN A 276 -9.47 18.56 8.46
C GLN A 276 -9.06 17.25 7.80
N VAL A 277 -10.02 16.65 7.09
CA VAL A 277 -9.74 15.50 6.22
C VAL A 277 -9.25 16.01 4.87
N GLY A 278 -8.08 15.51 4.46
CA GLY A 278 -7.45 15.84 3.19
C GLY A 278 -8.26 15.38 1.99
N LEU A 279 -8.05 16.08 0.86
CA LEU A 279 -8.79 15.89 -0.39
C LEU A 279 -8.36 14.64 -1.18
N LEU A 280 -8.18 13.49 -0.53
CA LEU A 280 -7.66 12.28 -1.17
C LEU A 280 -8.62 11.70 -2.21
N GLY A 281 -9.92 11.91 -2.06
CA GLY A 281 -10.91 11.51 -3.06
C GLY A 281 -10.69 12.28 -4.37
N SER A 282 -10.57 13.61 -4.27
CA SER A 282 -10.23 14.47 -5.40
C SER A 282 -8.87 14.12 -6.01
N ALA A 283 -7.84 13.97 -5.17
CA ALA A 283 -6.48 13.70 -5.61
C ALA A 283 -6.37 12.38 -6.38
N LEU A 284 -7.02 11.30 -5.91
CA LEU A 284 -7.04 10.02 -6.62
C LEU A 284 -7.92 10.06 -7.87
N TYR A 285 -9.09 10.70 -7.81
CA TYR A 285 -9.98 10.83 -8.96
C TYR A 285 -9.35 11.60 -10.12
N GLN A 286 -8.57 12.64 -9.81
CA GLN A 286 -7.86 13.47 -10.79
C GLN A 286 -6.46 12.94 -11.13
N ASN A 287 -6.02 11.85 -10.50
CA ASN A 287 -4.67 11.32 -10.62
C ASN A 287 -3.58 12.39 -10.39
N GLU A 288 -3.75 13.16 -9.30
CA GLU A 288 -2.85 14.22 -8.89
C GLU A 288 -1.46 13.67 -8.53
N SER A 289 -0.43 14.50 -8.72
CA SER A 289 0.92 14.16 -8.31
C SER A 289 1.02 14.00 -6.80
N ARG A 290 1.68 12.93 -6.35
CA ARG A 290 1.89 12.62 -4.94
C ARG A 290 3.12 13.35 -4.40
N PRO A 291 3.05 13.95 -3.20
CA PRO A 291 4.23 14.46 -2.51
C PRO A 291 5.28 13.38 -2.32
N THR A 292 6.56 13.77 -2.41
CA THR A 292 7.72 12.88 -2.23
C THR A 292 8.43 13.10 -0.90
N THR A 293 7.79 13.83 0.02
CA THR A 293 8.35 14.09 1.36
C THR A 293 8.61 12.78 2.08
N ILE A 294 9.86 12.63 2.53
CA ILE A 294 10.28 11.51 3.38
C ILE A 294 9.88 11.85 4.80
N GLN A 295 9.12 10.96 5.44
CA GLN A 295 8.80 11.09 6.85
C GLN A 295 10.10 10.97 7.67
N PRO A 296 10.37 11.91 8.61
CA PRO A 296 11.48 11.75 9.53
C PRO A 296 11.25 10.54 10.44
N VAL A 297 12.34 9.87 10.83
CA VAL A 297 12.27 8.72 11.73
C VAL A 297 11.59 9.15 13.05
N PRO A 298 10.51 8.47 13.47
CA PRO A 298 9.81 8.81 14.70
C PRO A 298 10.70 8.70 15.94
N THR A 299 10.44 9.55 16.93
CA THR A 299 11.12 9.46 18.21
C THR A 299 10.61 8.24 19.01
N ARG A 300 11.48 7.67 19.85
CA ARG A 300 11.11 6.52 20.70
C ARG A 300 9.94 6.80 21.64
N VAL A 301 9.81 8.05 22.05
CA VAL A 301 8.68 8.56 22.81
C VAL A 301 8.10 9.70 21.97
N PRO A 302 6.94 9.50 21.34
CA PRO A 302 6.24 10.60 20.69
C PRO A 302 5.96 11.69 21.71
N LEU A 303 6.27 12.93 21.36
CA LEU A 303 5.89 14.08 22.17
C LEU A 303 4.36 14.26 22.05
N PRO A 304 3.66 14.55 23.16
CA PRO A 304 2.23 14.85 23.11
C PRO A 304 1.92 16.14 22.35
#